data_AF-A0A7S3IH55-F1
#
_entry.id   AF-A0A7S3IH55-F1
#
_cell.length_a   1.000
_cell.length_b   1.000
_cell.length_c   1.000
_cell.angle_alpha   90.00
_cell.angle_beta   90.00
_cell.angle_gamma   90.00
#
_symmetry.space_group_name_H-M   'P 1'
#
loop_
_entity.id
_entity.type
_entity.pdbx_description
1 polymer ?
#
loop_
_entity_poly.entity_id
_entity_poly.type
_entity_poly.pdbx_seq_one_letter_code
_entity_poly.pdbx_strand_id
1 'polypeptide(L)'
;IAVIDCSWAFFDQVRVKSVKANERLLPLCKAANPVNYGKDIKLNCAEAFAGALWLAGFKEAAEKVLDNFKYGPAFLAVNEFHFSEYDKCETSDEMFKAQERVKNALEQEREENRNREIDYGPGSSDEEEGEDSDDSEAERAYYAEINRKIAAKEKTGGEEETEEGAQ
;
A
#
# COMPACT_ATOMS: atom_id res chain seq x y z
N ILE A 1 -2.29 15.37 -10.89
CA ILE A 1 -1.29 14.28 -10.90
C ILE A 1 -1.69 13.30 -11.98
N ALA A 2 -0.73 12.66 -12.66
CA ALA A 2 -1.00 11.61 -13.65
C ALA A 2 -0.03 10.44 -13.41
N VAL A 3 -0.48 9.22 -13.71
CA VAL A 3 0.34 8.00 -13.67
C VAL A 3 0.24 7.30 -15.03
N ILE A 4 1.30 6.58 -15.39
CA ILE A 4 1.34 5.77 -16.60
C ILE A 4 1.24 4.32 -16.15
N ASP A 5 0.11 3.68 -16.46
CA ASP A 5 -0.12 2.29 -16.12
C ASP A 5 0.68 1.38 -17.06
N CYS A 6 1.73 0.77 -16.53
CA CYS A 6 2.54 -0.19 -17.26
C CYS A 6 3.06 -1.26 -16.29
N SER A 7 3.25 -2.48 -16.80
CA SER A 7 3.92 -3.49 -16.00
C SER A 7 5.42 -3.19 -15.93
N TRP A 8 6.05 -3.55 -14.80
CA TRP A 8 7.50 -3.41 -14.63
C TRP A 8 8.32 -4.10 -15.72
N ALA A 9 7.77 -5.13 -16.39
CA ALA A 9 8.43 -5.85 -17.47
C ALA A 9 8.54 -5.04 -18.78
N PHE A 10 7.71 -4.00 -18.95
CA PHE A 10 7.67 -3.18 -20.15
C PHE A 10 8.14 -1.74 -19.93
N PHE A 11 8.59 -1.39 -18.72
CA PHE A 11 8.97 -0.02 -18.35
C PHE A 11 9.99 0.59 -19.32
N ASP A 12 11.06 -0.13 -19.65
CA ASP A 12 12.13 0.37 -20.56
C ASP A 12 11.65 0.58 -22.00
N GLN A 13 10.56 -0.08 -22.39
CA GLN A 13 9.96 0.03 -23.73
C GLN A 13 8.95 1.17 -23.82
N VAL A 14 8.37 1.58 -22.68
CA VAL A 14 7.51 2.75 -22.59
C VAL A 14 8.39 4.00 -22.70
N ARG A 15 8.65 4.42 -23.94
CA ARG A 15 9.17 5.75 -24.21
C ARG A 15 8.09 6.76 -23.87
N VAL A 16 8.11 7.24 -22.63
CA VAL A 16 7.42 8.48 -22.27
C VAL A 16 8.11 9.57 -23.09
N LYS A 17 7.56 9.88 -24.28
CA LYS A 17 8.00 11.05 -25.04
C LYS A 17 7.81 12.21 -24.08
N SER A 18 8.90 12.74 -23.53
CA SER A 18 8.92 13.80 -22.54
C SER A 18 7.90 14.85 -22.94
N VAL A 19 6.74 14.75 -22.30
CA VAL A 19 5.79 15.84 -22.29
C VAL A 19 6.56 16.90 -21.52
N LYS A 20 6.69 18.12 -22.05
CA LYS A 20 7.47 19.22 -21.45
C LYS A 20 6.94 19.69 -20.08
N ALA A 21 6.59 18.76 -19.20
CA ALA A 21 5.81 18.91 -18.00
C ALA A 21 6.64 18.48 -16.79
N ASN A 22 6.25 18.98 -15.63
CA ASN A 22 6.94 18.86 -14.36
C ASN A 22 7.02 17.41 -13.86
N GLU A 23 7.92 16.61 -14.44
CA GLU A 23 8.26 15.28 -13.95
C GLU A 23 8.84 15.40 -12.54
N ARG A 24 8.35 14.56 -11.64
CA ARG A 24 8.78 14.47 -10.25
C ARG A 24 8.90 13.00 -9.89
N LEU A 25 9.95 12.68 -9.15
CA LEU A 25 10.10 11.37 -8.55
C LEU A 25 9.39 11.37 -7.20
N LEU A 26 8.64 10.31 -6.93
CA LEU A 26 8.06 10.11 -5.61
C LEU A 26 9.20 9.77 -4.62
N PRO A 27 9.23 10.38 -3.43
CA PRO A 27 10.17 10.01 -2.37
C PRO A 27 10.02 8.54 -1.98
N LEU A 28 11.01 8.01 -1.24
CA LEU A 28 11.02 6.64 -0.74
C LEU A 28 9.69 6.31 -0.03
N CYS A 29 9.00 5.28 -0.50
CA CYS A 29 7.83 4.72 0.15
C CYS A 29 7.92 3.19 0.10
N LYS A 30 7.32 2.55 1.09
CA LYS A 30 7.16 1.10 1.19
C LYS A 30 5.87 0.66 0.53
N ALA A 31 5.95 -0.38 -0.29
CA ALA A 31 4.77 -0.99 -0.88
C ALA A 31 3.94 -1.74 0.18
N ALA A 32 2.62 -1.59 0.11
CA ALA A 32 1.66 -2.40 0.86
C ALA A 32 0.89 -3.37 -0.05
N ASN A 33 1.09 -3.30 -1.37
CA ASN A 33 0.49 -4.22 -2.30
C ASN A 33 0.95 -5.68 -2.04
N PRO A 34 0.09 -6.68 -2.29
CA PRO A 34 0.40 -8.09 -1.98
C PRO A 34 1.64 -8.65 -2.71
N VAL A 35 1.99 -8.10 -3.86
CA VAL A 35 3.08 -8.62 -4.72
C VAL A 35 4.46 -8.17 -4.21
N ASN A 36 4.55 -6.96 -3.66
CA ASN A 36 5.80 -6.31 -3.29
C ASN A 36 5.81 -5.78 -1.86
N TYR A 37 4.94 -6.29 -0.99
CA TYR A 37 4.81 -5.85 0.39
C TYR A 37 6.17 -5.66 1.07
N GLY A 38 6.38 -4.49 1.68
CA GLY A 38 7.59 -4.11 2.41
C GLY A 38 8.81 -3.74 1.54
N LYS A 39 8.72 -3.89 0.21
CA LYS A 39 9.81 -3.47 -0.70
C LYS A 39 9.78 -1.96 -0.92
N ASP A 40 10.97 -1.39 -1.04
CA ASP A 40 11.18 0.03 -1.33
C ASP A 40 10.83 0.36 -2.78
N ILE A 41 10.05 1.43 -2.98
CA ILE A 41 9.75 2.05 -4.30
C ILE A 41 8.97 1.13 -5.26
N LYS A 42 8.73 -0.14 -4.91
CA LYS A 42 7.97 -1.12 -5.71
C LYS A 42 6.45 -0.97 -5.54
N LEU A 43 6.01 0.28 -5.65
CA LEU A 43 4.60 0.65 -5.64
C LEU A 43 3.91 0.20 -6.93
N ASN A 44 2.62 -0.09 -6.85
CA ASN A 44 1.78 -0.12 -8.04
C ASN A 44 1.26 1.28 -8.40
N CYS A 45 0.57 1.40 -9.53
CA CYS A 45 0.07 2.69 -10.02
C CYS A 45 -0.90 3.38 -9.05
N ALA A 46 -1.73 2.60 -8.33
CA ALA A 46 -2.67 3.14 -7.35
C ALA A 46 -1.96 3.70 -6.12
N GLU A 47 -1.00 2.97 -5.55
CA GLU A 47 -0.17 3.42 -4.42
C GLU A 47 0.69 4.64 -4.81
N ALA A 48 1.31 4.61 -6.00
CA ALA A 48 2.10 5.74 -6.48
C ALA A 48 1.24 7.00 -6.67
N PHE A 49 0.02 6.83 -7.21
CA PHE A 49 -0.93 7.93 -7.36
C PHE A 49 -1.41 8.47 -6.01
N ALA A 50 -1.78 7.59 -5.07
CA ALA A 50 -2.22 7.97 -3.74
C ALA A 50 -1.09 8.63 -2.93
N GLY A 51 0.12 8.09 -2.96
CA GLY A 51 1.29 8.69 -2.31
C GLY A 51 1.61 10.08 -2.87
N ALA A 52 1.50 10.27 -4.20
CA ALA A 52 1.67 11.57 -4.80
C ALA A 52 0.57 12.57 -4.38
N LEU A 53 -0.69 12.12 -4.29
CA LEU A 53 -1.80 12.95 -3.79
C LEU A 53 -1.59 13.35 -2.34
N TRP A 54 -1.17 12.40 -1.50
CA TRP A 54 -0.91 12.61 -0.08
C TRP A 54 0.15 13.70 0.13
N LEU A 55 1.29 13.59 -0.56
CA LEU A 55 2.37 14.57 -0.49
C LEU A 55 2.03 15.92 -1.12
N ALA A 56 1.07 15.95 -2.04
CA ALA A 56 0.54 17.19 -2.60
C ALA A 56 -0.53 17.85 -1.70
N GLY A 57 -0.82 17.29 -0.52
CA GLY A 57 -1.79 17.82 0.44
C GLY A 57 -3.24 17.37 0.21
N PHE A 58 -3.50 16.50 -0.77
CA PHE A 58 -4.84 15.97 -1.07
C PHE A 58 -5.07 14.64 -0.33
N LYS A 59 -5.02 14.66 1.00
CA LYS A 59 -5.05 13.46 1.85
C LYS A 59 -6.35 12.67 1.70
N GLU A 60 -7.51 13.34 1.68
CA GLU A 60 -8.81 12.69 1.52
C GLU A 60 -8.99 12.06 0.12
N ALA A 61 -8.38 12.66 -0.90
CA ALA A 61 -8.40 12.08 -2.25
C ALA A 61 -7.52 10.83 -2.34
N ALA A 62 -6.37 10.84 -1.65
CA ALA A 62 -5.50 9.68 -1.55
C ALA A 62 -6.20 8.50 -0.83
N GLU A 63 -6.88 8.78 0.28
CA GLU A 63 -7.70 7.79 1.00
C GLU A 63 -8.78 7.19 0.11
N LYS A 64 -9.58 8.01 -0.57
CA LYS A 64 -10.62 7.54 -1.51
C LYS A 64 -10.09 6.66 -2.63
N VAL A 65 -8.88 6.93 -3.12
CA VAL A 65 -8.23 6.08 -4.14
C VAL A 65 -7.93 4.71 -3.53
N LEU A 66 -7.35 4.70 -2.33
CA LEU A 66 -6.92 3.49 -1.63
C LEU A 66 -8.09 2.65 -1.10
N ASP A 67 -9.25 3.25 -0.80
CA ASP A 67 -10.45 2.56 -0.32
C ASP A 67 -10.96 1.48 -1.29
N ASN A 68 -10.62 1.58 -2.58
CA ASN A 68 -10.94 0.57 -3.58
C ASN A 68 -10.12 -0.73 -3.41
N PHE A 69 -9.12 -0.74 -2.51
CA PHE A 69 -8.19 -1.84 -2.31
C PHE A 69 -8.20 -2.30 -0.85
N LYS A 70 -8.28 -3.61 -0.62
CA LYS A 70 -8.26 -4.18 0.74
C LYS A 70 -7.00 -3.83 1.54
N TYR A 71 -5.86 -3.68 0.85
CA TYR A 71 -4.59 -3.28 1.46
C TYR A 71 -4.41 -1.75 1.55
N GLY A 72 -5.36 -0.96 1.02
CA GLY A 72 -5.26 0.49 0.93
C GLY A 72 -4.93 1.18 2.26
N PRO A 73 -5.66 0.89 3.35
CA PRO A 73 -5.35 1.43 4.68
C PRO A 73 -3.94 1.05 5.17
N ALA A 74 -3.46 -0.15 4.83
CA ALA A 74 -2.13 -0.60 5.21
C ALA A 74 -1.02 0.22 4.51
N PHE A 75 -1.27 0.74 3.30
CA PHE A 75 -0.31 1.62 2.62
C PHE A 75 -0.04 2.90 3.43
N LEU A 76 -1.08 3.54 3.94
CA LEU A 76 -0.93 4.73 4.77
C LEU A 76 -0.28 4.42 6.11
N ALA A 77 -0.68 3.32 6.75
CA ALA A 77 -0.13 2.89 8.04
C ALA A 77 1.38 2.58 7.95
N VAL A 78 1.81 1.80 6.95
CA VAL A 78 3.23 1.44 6.78
C VAL A 78 4.10 2.67 6.45
N ASN A 79 3.52 3.66 5.78
CA ASN A 79 4.24 4.88 5.37
C ASN A 79 4.00 6.09 6.29
N GLU A 80 3.32 5.93 7.41
CA GLU A 80 2.99 7.04 8.32
C GLU A 80 4.24 7.83 8.73
N PHE A 81 5.29 7.13 9.16
CA PHE A 81 6.56 7.74 9.50
C PHE A 81 7.19 8.52 8.32
N HIS A 82 7.17 7.93 7.12
CA HIS A 82 7.73 8.53 5.90
C HIS A 82 6.99 9.83 5.59
N PHE A 83 5.66 9.77 5.54
CA PHE A 83 4.83 10.93 5.27
C PHE A 83 4.98 12.01 6.34
N SER A 84 5.13 11.65 7.62
CA SER A 84 5.35 12.62 8.68
C SER A 84 6.66 13.42 8.53
N GLU A 85 7.71 12.79 7.98
CA GLU A 85 8.97 13.46 7.68
C GLU A 85 8.88 14.31 6.41
N TYR A 86 8.14 13.84 5.42
CA TYR A 86 7.97 14.54 4.14
C TYR A 86 7.05 15.75 4.24
N ASP A 87 6.01 15.72 5.09
CA ASP A 87 5.06 16.83 5.29
C ASP A 87 5.74 18.10 5.87
N LYS A 88 6.93 17.94 6.46
CA LYS A 88 7.75 19.03 7.03
C LYS A 88 8.61 19.74 5.98
N CYS A 89 8.66 19.24 4.75
CA CYS A 89 9.58 19.71 3.71
C CYS A 89 8.86 20.61 2.71
N GLU A 90 9.43 21.78 2.40
CA GLU A 90 8.89 22.70 1.39
C GLU A 90 9.69 22.68 0.09
N THR A 91 10.97 22.26 0.17
CA THR A 91 11.89 22.27 -0.96
C THR A 91 12.36 20.87 -1.37
N SER A 92 12.81 20.73 -2.62
CA SER A 92 13.35 19.47 -3.12
C SER A 92 14.60 19.01 -2.34
N ASP A 93 15.43 19.95 -1.88
CA ASP A 93 16.63 19.64 -1.11
C ASP A 93 16.30 19.13 0.30
N GLU A 94 15.28 19.71 0.93
CA GLU A 94 14.76 19.21 2.21
C GLU A 94 14.14 17.82 2.05
N MET A 95 13.37 17.60 0.99
CA MET A 95 12.79 16.30 0.67
C MET A 95 13.87 15.22 0.52
N PHE A 96 14.97 15.53 -0.18
CA PHE A 96 16.09 14.60 -0.32
C PHE A 96 16.73 14.26 1.03
N LYS A 97 16.98 15.28 1.87
CA LYS A 97 17.53 15.07 3.22
C LYS A 97 16.57 14.28 4.11
N ALA A 98 15.26 14.52 4.01
CA ALA A 98 14.25 13.76 4.73
C ALA A 98 14.23 12.29 4.28
N GLN A 99 14.31 12.06 2.97
CA GLN A 99 14.43 10.71 2.43
C GLN A 99 15.68 9.98 2.95
N GLU A 100 16.82 10.66 3.03
CA GLU A 100 18.04 10.09 3.60
C GLU A 100 17.88 9.77 5.09
N ARG A 101 17.27 10.67 5.88
CA ARG A 101 16.96 10.41 7.30
C ARG A 101 16.07 9.18 7.47
N VAL A 102 15.00 9.08 6.70
CA VAL A 102 14.08 7.95 6.73
C VAL A 102 14.81 6.66 6.38
N LYS A 103 15.62 6.66 5.32
CA LYS A 103 16.40 5.49 4.92
C LYS A 103 17.35 5.03 6.03
N ASN A 104 18.11 5.95 6.61
CA ASN A 104 19.06 5.64 7.66
C ASN A 104 18.36 5.13 8.93
N ALA A 105 17.21 5.70 9.29
CA ALA A 105 16.41 5.24 10.43
C ALA A 105 15.92 3.79 10.23
N LEU A 106 15.46 3.45 9.03
CA LEU A 106 15.03 2.08 8.70
C LEU A 106 16.21 1.09 8.69
N GLU A 107 17.38 1.50 8.21
CA GLU A 107 18.58 0.66 8.24
C GLU A 107 19.03 0.37 9.67
N GLN A 108 19.04 1.40 10.53
CA GLN A 108 19.35 1.28 11.95
C GLN A 108 18.35 0.36 12.67
N GLU A 109 17.04 0.56 12.47
CA GLU A 109 16.02 -0.31 13.07
C GLU A 109 16.19 -1.77 12.63
N ARG A 110 16.52 -2.00 11.36
CA ARG A 110 16.79 -3.36 10.85
C ARG A 110 18.05 -3.96 11.46
N GLU A 111 19.10 -3.18 11.71
CA GLU A 111 20.31 -3.64 12.39
C GLU A 111 20.04 -3.98 13.85
N GLU A 112 19.33 -3.11 14.56
CA GLU A 112 18.92 -3.34 15.94
C GLU A 112 18.06 -4.59 16.04
N ASN A 113 17.07 -4.76 15.17
CA ASN A 113 16.22 -5.96 15.15
C ASN A 113 17.00 -7.24 14.80
N ARG A 114 18.07 -7.15 13.98
CA ARG A 114 18.97 -8.29 13.73
C ARG A 114 19.86 -8.60 14.93
N ASN A 115 20.30 -7.58 15.66
CA ASN A 115 21.17 -7.72 16.83
C ASN A 115 20.40 -8.04 18.12
N ARG A 116 19.08 -7.86 18.14
CA ARG A 116 18.24 -8.32 19.24
C ARG A 116 18.30 -9.84 19.28
N GLU A 117 18.90 -10.35 20.35
CA GLU A 117 18.79 -11.75 20.71
C GLU A 117 17.31 -12.03 21.01
N ILE A 118 16.68 -12.81 20.13
CA ILE A 118 15.31 -13.28 20.36
C ILE A 118 15.43 -14.41 21.38
N ASP A 119 14.98 -14.15 22.61
CA ASP A 119 14.78 -15.20 23.63
C ASP A 119 13.63 -16.10 23.18
N TYR A 120 13.96 -17.08 22.34
CA TYR A 120 13.11 -18.24 22.14
C TYR A 120 13.12 -19.00 23.46
N GLY A 121 12.23 -18.63 24.38
CA GLY A 121 12.06 -19.32 25.66
C GLY A 121 12.02 -20.85 25.46
N PRO A 122 12.33 -21.65 26.50
CA PRO A 122 12.70 -23.06 26.34
C PRO A 122 11.72 -23.80 25.45
N GLY A 123 12.15 -24.08 24.21
CA GLY A 123 11.35 -24.80 23.23
C GLY A 123 11.05 -26.19 23.75
N SER A 124 9.76 -26.55 23.82
CA SER A 124 9.38 -27.95 23.77
C SER A 124 9.84 -28.47 22.42
N SER A 125 10.92 -29.26 22.40
CA SER A 125 11.29 -30.06 21.24
C SER A 125 10.18 -31.08 21.00
N ASP A 126 9.16 -30.69 20.26
CA ASP A 126 8.40 -31.62 19.43
C ASP A 126 8.78 -31.30 17.99
N GLU A 127 9.55 -32.20 17.40
CA GLU A 127 9.77 -32.27 15.96
C GLU A 127 8.42 -32.63 15.31
N GLU A 128 7.57 -31.65 15.07
CA GLU A 128 6.51 -31.79 14.08
C GLU A 128 6.98 -31.13 12.79
N GLU A 129 7.34 -31.98 11.82
CA GLU A 129 7.42 -31.61 10.42
C GLU A 129 6.11 -30.89 10.06
N GLY A 130 6.20 -29.62 9.66
CA GLY A 130 5.04 -28.85 9.22
C GLY A 130 4.51 -29.43 7.91
N GLU A 131 3.61 -30.41 8.03
CA GLU A 131 2.69 -30.80 6.97
C GLU A 131 1.73 -29.62 6.72
N ASP A 132 1.57 -29.25 5.44
CA ASP A 132 0.63 -28.24 4.94
C ASP A 132 -0.72 -28.36 5.66
N SER A 133 -1.14 -27.29 6.35
CA SER A 133 -2.42 -27.24 7.05
C SER A 133 -3.57 -27.51 6.08
N ASP A 134 -4.23 -28.65 6.28
CA ASP A 134 -5.43 -29.09 5.58
C ASP A 134 -6.52 -28.00 5.64
N ASP A 135 -6.83 -27.42 4.50
CA ASP A 135 -7.87 -26.40 4.29
C ASP A 135 -9.24 -27.07 4.45
N SER A 136 -9.67 -27.17 5.72
CA SER A 136 -10.85 -27.92 6.14
C SER A 136 -12.11 -27.43 5.42
N GLU A 137 -13.02 -28.36 5.09
CA GLU A 137 -14.31 -28.02 4.47
C GLU A 137 -15.12 -27.01 5.29
N ALA A 138 -14.91 -26.95 6.61
CA ALA A 138 -15.52 -25.99 7.50
C ALA A 138 -15.04 -24.54 7.23
N GLU A 139 -13.76 -24.36 6.97
CA GLU A 139 -13.17 -23.04 6.69
C GLU A 139 -13.60 -22.52 5.31
N ARG A 140 -13.60 -23.41 4.30
CA ARG A 140 -14.16 -23.10 2.97
C ARG A 140 -15.64 -22.73 3.02
N ALA A 141 -16.43 -23.43 3.83
CA ALA A 141 -17.85 -23.13 4.02
C ALA A 141 -18.07 -21.76 4.70
N TYR A 142 -17.23 -21.43 5.69
CA TYR A 142 -17.28 -20.15 6.38
C TYR A 142 -16.99 -18.98 5.44
N TYR A 143 -15.91 -19.06 4.65
CA TYR A 143 -15.58 -18.00 3.68
C TYR A 143 -16.60 -17.91 2.54
N ALA A 144 -17.17 -19.04 2.08
CA ALA A 144 -18.23 -19.02 1.07
C ALA A 144 -19.50 -18.31 1.56
N GLU A 145 -19.85 -18.46 2.84
CA GLU A 145 -21.01 -17.80 3.44
C GLU A 145 -20.78 -16.29 3.60
N ILE A 146 -19.56 -15.88 4.01
CA ILE A 146 -19.18 -14.46 4.07
C ILE A 146 -19.27 -13.82 2.67
N ASN A 147 -18.73 -14.48 1.65
CA ASN A 147 -18.75 -13.95 0.29
C ASN A 147 -20.17 -13.81 -0.29
N ARG A 148 -21.09 -14.73 0.06
CA ARG A 148 -22.51 -14.59 -0.31
C ARG A 148 -23.18 -13.39 0.36
N LYS A 149 -22.88 -13.14 1.63
CA LYS A 149 -23.43 -11.98 2.37
C LYS A 149 -22.92 -10.67 1.81
N ILE A 150 -21.66 -10.62 1.38
CA ILE A 150 -21.07 -9.45 0.71
C ILE A 150 -21.78 -9.21 -0.64
N ALA A 151 -21.90 -10.25 -1.48
CA ALA A 151 -22.57 -10.13 -2.79
C ALA A 151 -24.07 -9.79 -2.70
N ALA A 152 -24.75 -10.22 -1.64
CA ALA A 152 -26.14 -9.86 -1.39
C ALA A 152 -26.28 -8.38 -1.00
N LYS A 153 -25.33 -7.85 -0.22
CA LYS A 153 -25.33 -6.45 0.23
C LYS A 153 -25.08 -5.47 -0.92
N GLU A 154 -24.31 -5.88 -1.92
CA GLU A 154 -24.06 -5.11 -3.15
C GLU A 154 -25.31 -5.03 -4.06
N LYS A 155 -26.22 -6.00 -4.00
CA LYS A 155 -27.49 -5.98 -4.78
C LYS A 155 -28.59 -5.13 -4.15
N THR A 156 -28.56 -4.95 -2.84
CA THR A 156 -29.57 -4.16 -2.11
C THR A 156 -29.25 -2.67 -2.01
N GLY A 157 -28.08 -2.22 -2.49
CA GLY A 157 -27.66 -0.81 -2.47
C GLY A 157 -27.92 -0.02 -3.75
N GLY A 158 -28.73 -0.56 -4.69
CA GLY A 158 -28.85 -0.04 -6.06
C GLY A 158 -30.23 0.52 -6.47
N GLU A 159 -31.16 0.76 -5.55
CA GLU A 159 -32.47 1.36 -5.88
C GLU A 159 -32.87 2.41 -4.83
N GLU A 160 -32.26 3.60 -4.87
CA GLU A 160 -32.95 4.84 -4.48
C GLU A 160 -32.48 5.99 -5.39
N GLU A 161 -33.44 6.86 -5.74
CA GLU A 161 -33.37 8.06 -6.58
C GLU A 161 -33.49 7.89 -8.11
N THR A 162 -34.75 7.84 -8.60
CA THR A 162 -35.25 8.83 -9.59
C THR A 162 -36.79 8.87 -9.58
N GLU A 163 -37.38 9.93 -9.01
CA GLU A 163 -38.71 10.51 -9.28
C GLU A 163 -38.94 11.58 -8.18
N GLU A 164 -39.27 12.86 -8.37
CA GLU A 164 -39.72 13.68 -9.49
C GLU A 164 -39.25 15.12 -9.22
N GLY A 165 -38.86 15.85 -10.27
CA GLY A 165 -38.59 17.27 -10.15
C GLY A 165 -38.10 17.92 -11.44
N ALA A 166 -39.01 18.12 -12.41
CA ALA A 166 -38.97 19.26 -13.32
C ALA A 166 -40.15 19.26 -14.31
N GLN A 167 -41.02 20.27 -14.11
CA GLN A 167 -41.79 21.08 -15.08
C GLN A 167 -42.83 20.44 -16.00
#